data_AF-A0A558DNV8-F1
#
_entry.id   AF-A0A558DNV8-F1
#
_cell.length_a   1.000
_cell.length_b   1.000
_cell.length_c   1.000
_cell.angle_alpha   90.00
_cell.angle_beta   90.00
_cell.angle_gamma   90.00
#
_symmetry.space_group_name_H-M   'P 1'
#
loop_
_entity.id
_entity.type
_entity.pdbx_description
1 polymer ?
#
loop_
_entity_poly.entity_id
_entity_poly.type
_entity_poly.pdbx_seq_one_letter_code
_entity_poly.pdbx_strand_id
1 'polypeptide(L)'
;MFDIGFWELAIIGLVALVVVGPERLPKLAYTAGKWMGKGRKMLSQLKSEIDKEMKAEELKQILEEQKKQMDPLHEIVEETSGTLRDFANETNKTAQEIEKTEANESEKDEQPANSPK
;
A
#
# COMPACT_ATOMS: atom_id res chain seq x y z
N MET A 1 -1.27 8.00 -2.80
CA MET A 1 -0.83 6.70 -2.25
C MET A 1 -1.95 5.94 -1.53
N PHE A 2 -3.19 6.05 -2.00
CA PHE A 2 -4.29 5.13 -1.65
C PHE A 2 -4.92 4.65 -2.95
N ASP A 3 -4.09 4.07 -3.81
CA ASP A 3 -4.50 3.47 -5.08
C ASP A 3 -5.09 2.08 -4.84
N ILE A 4 -5.97 1.96 -3.83
CA ILE A 4 -6.69 0.72 -3.54
C ILE A 4 -7.88 0.70 -4.50
N GLY A 5 -7.74 -0.02 -5.59
CA GLY A 5 -8.80 -0.29 -6.54
C GLY A 5 -9.84 -1.26 -5.98
N PHE A 6 -10.91 -1.42 -6.76
CA PHE A 6 -11.98 -2.37 -6.44
C PHE A 6 -11.44 -3.81 -6.29
N TRP A 7 -10.45 -4.18 -7.11
CA TRP A 7 -9.84 -5.50 -7.09
C TRP A 7 -9.02 -5.77 -5.82
N GLU A 8 -8.19 -4.84 -5.34
CA GLU A 8 -7.48 -5.03 -4.07
C GLU A 8 -8.45 -5.16 -2.90
N LEU A 9 -9.50 -4.32 -2.87
CA LEU A 9 -10.56 -4.41 -1.85
C LEU A 9 -11.25 -5.78 -1.85
N ALA A 10 -11.55 -6.33 -3.04
CA ALA A 10 -12.16 -7.65 -3.17
C ALA A 10 -11.25 -8.77 -2.65
N ILE A 11 -9.94 -8.73 -2.94
CA ILE A 11 -8.96 -9.70 -2.45
C ILE A 11 -8.84 -9.62 -0.93
N ILE A 12 -8.73 -8.41 -0.37
CA ILE A 12 -8.69 -8.20 1.09
C ILE A 12 -9.98 -8.73 1.74
N GLY A 13 -11.14 -8.46 1.12
CA GLY A 13 -12.43 -9.00 1.55
C GLY A 13 -12.43 -10.52 1.57
N LEU A 14 -11.94 -11.17 0.52
CA LEU A 14 -11.85 -12.62 0.44
C LEU A 14 -10.94 -13.21 1.53
N VAL A 15 -9.76 -12.64 1.73
CA VAL A 15 -8.82 -13.07 2.80
C VAL A 15 -9.47 -12.89 4.17
N ALA A 16 -10.13 -11.75 4.40
CA ALA A 16 -10.84 -11.49 5.66
C ALA A 16 -11.98 -12.50 5.89
N LEU A 17 -12.71 -12.89 4.84
CA LEU A 17 -13.75 -13.92 4.93
C LEU A 17 -13.18 -15.28 5.32
N VAL A 18 -11.99 -15.65 4.83
CA VAL A 18 -11.35 -16.94 5.17
C VAL A 18 -10.81 -16.92 6.60
N VAL A 19 -10.11 -15.84 7.00
CA VAL A 19 -9.44 -15.75 8.30
C VAL A 19 -10.43 -15.54 9.44
N VAL A 20 -11.35 -14.59 9.28
CA VAL A 20 -12.33 -14.21 10.31
C VAL A 20 -13.58 -15.09 10.21
N GLY A 21 -13.93 -15.53 9.01
CA GLY A 21 -15.16 -16.24 8.72
C GLY A 21 -16.28 -15.32 8.22
N PRO A 22 -17.10 -15.76 7.25
CA PRO A 22 -18.18 -14.97 6.66
C PRO A 22 -19.26 -14.54 7.66
N GLU A 23 -19.47 -15.31 8.72
CA GLU A 23 -20.47 -15.00 9.75
C GLU A 23 -20.01 -13.95 10.77
N ARG A 24 -18.70 -13.77 10.92
CA ARG A 24 -18.09 -12.93 11.96
C ARG A 24 -17.62 -11.59 11.41
N LEU A 25 -17.17 -11.54 10.16
CA LEU A 25 -16.79 -10.30 9.46
C LEU A 25 -17.89 -9.21 9.54
N PRO A 26 -19.17 -9.47 9.22
CA PRO A 26 -20.22 -8.45 9.30
C PRO A 26 -20.45 -7.95 10.74
N LYS A 27 -20.29 -8.81 11.75
CA LYS A 27 -20.40 -8.42 13.16
C LYS A 27 -19.25 -7.52 13.59
N LEU A 28 -18.03 -7.78 13.13
CA LEU A 28 -16.86 -6.93 13.36
C LEU A 28 -17.00 -5.59 12.65
N ALA A 29 -17.40 -5.58 11.37
CA ALA A 29 -17.64 -4.35 10.61
C ALA A 29 -18.72 -3.49 11.28
N TYR A 30 -19.81 -4.10 11.76
CA TYR A 30 -20.84 -3.39 12.51
C TYR A 30 -20.31 -2.78 13.82
N THR A 31 -19.52 -3.55 14.58
CA THR A 31 -18.97 -3.10 15.86
C THR A 31 -17.95 -1.98 15.65
N ALA A 32 -17.01 -2.16 14.72
CA ALA A 32 -16.03 -1.15 14.33
C ALA A 32 -16.71 0.10 13.79
N GLY A 33 -17.72 -0.04 12.94
CA GLY A 33 -18.52 1.06 12.42
C GLY A 33 -19.25 1.84 13.52
N LYS A 34 -19.80 1.16 14.53
CA LYS A 34 -20.44 1.80 15.69
C LYS A 34 -19.43 2.60 16.52
N TRP A 35 -18.22 2.10 16.68
CA TRP A 35 -17.15 2.79 17.43
C TRP A 35 -16.62 3.99 16.63
N MET A 36 -16.34 3.79 15.35
CA MET A 36 -15.91 4.85 14.44
C MET A 36 -16.97 5.96 14.32
N GLY A 37 -18.25 5.59 14.26
CA GLY A 37 -19.37 6.54 14.22
C GLY A 37 -19.50 7.35 15.51
N LYS A 38 -19.33 6.71 16.68
CA LYS A 38 -19.30 7.41 17.97
C LYS A 38 -18.11 8.36 18.07
N GLY A 39 -16.91 7.91 17.70
CA GLY A 39 -15.71 8.75 17.67
C GLY A 39 -15.86 9.94 16.72
N ARG A 40 -16.33 9.71 15.49
CA ARG A 40 -16.60 10.78 14.52
C ARG A 40 -17.61 11.79 15.04
N LYS A 41 -18.67 11.34 15.71
CA LYS A 41 -19.67 12.24 16.32
C LYS A 41 -19.06 13.10 17.42
N MET A 42 -18.25 12.52 18.31
CA MET A 42 -17.57 13.24 19.37
C MET A 42 -16.59 14.28 18.80
N LEU A 43 -15.77 13.90 17.82
CA LEU A 43 -14.86 14.82 17.12
C LEU A 43 -15.62 15.95 16.41
N SER A 44 -16.77 15.65 15.79
CA SER A 44 -17.61 16.65 15.15
C SER A 44 -18.23 17.64 16.15
N GLN A 45 -18.57 17.18 17.36
CA GLN A 45 -19.08 18.04 18.43
C GLN A 45 -17.98 18.95 18.97
N LEU A 46 -16.82 18.38 19.29
CA LEU A 46 -15.62 19.13 19.71
C LEU A 46 -15.24 20.18 18.67
N LYS A 47 -15.18 19.79 17.38
CA LYS A 47 -14.92 20.73 16.28
C LYS A 47 -15.95 21.85 16.25
N SER A 48 -17.24 21.53 16.38
CA SER A 48 -18.31 22.53 16.35
C SER A 48 -18.31 23.46 17.57
N GLU A 49 -17.82 23.03 18.72
CA GLU A 49 -17.66 23.86 19.92
C GLU A 49 -16.43 24.76 19.76
N ILE A 50 -15.31 24.21 19.29
CA ILE A 50 -14.06 24.96 19.03
C ILE A 50 -14.25 26.02 17.93
N ASP A 51 -15.00 25.70 16.87
CA ASP A 51 -15.34 26.65 15.79
C ASP A 51 -16.23 27.80 16.31
N LYS A 52 -17.01 27.59 17.38
CA LYS A 52 -17.87 28.62 17.99
C LYS A 52 -17.15 29.50 19.01
N GLU A 53 -16.08 29.00 19.65
CA GLU A 53 -15.34 29.71 20.72
C GLU A 53 -13.98 30.32 20.28
N MET A 54 -13.59 30.26 19.00
CA MET A 54 -12.36 30.89 18.47
C MET A 54 -11.05 30.45 19.15
N LYS A 55 -10.70 29.15 19.02
CA LYS A 55 -9.34 28.62 19.28
C LYS A 55 -8.77 27.80 18.11
N ALA A 56 -9.23 28.08 16.88
CA ALA A 56 -8.76 27.38 15.68
C ALA A 56 -7.26 27.62 15.40
N GLU A 57 -6.71 28.77 15.82
CA GLU A 57 -5.29 29.10 15.63
C GLU A 57 -4.36 28.24 16.48
N GLU A 58 -4.67 28.00 17.76
CA GLU A 58 -3.83 27.19 18.66
C GLU A 58 -3.75 25.73 18.18
N LEU A 59 -4.88 25.13 17.78
CA LEU A 59 -4.89 23.75 17.24
C LEU A 59 -4.26 23.67 15.85
N LYS A 60 -4.45 24.67 15.00
CA LYS A 60 -3.80 24.73 13.70
C LYS A 60 -2.28 24.81 13.86
N GLN A 61 -1.79 25.57 14.83
CA GLN A 61 -0.37 25.70 15.13
C GLN A 61 0.22 24.37 15.63
N ILE A 62 -0.47 23.66 16.53
CA ILE A 62 -0.04 22.32 16.99
C ILE A 62 -0.03 21.30 15.84
N LEU A 63 -1.05 21.32 14.97
CA LEU A 63 -1.11 20.44 13.80
C LEU A 63 0.00 20.76 12.78
N GLU A 64 0.29 22.04 12.54
CA GLU A 64 1.40 22.47 11.67
C GLU A 64 2.76 22.10 12.27
N GLU A 65 2.92 22.21 13.58
CA GLU A 65 4.14 21.83 14.29
C GLU A 65 4.37 20.31 14.25
N GLN A 66 3.31 19.50 14.47
CA GLN A 66 3.36 18.05 14.28
C GLN A 66 3.69 17.69 12.83
N LYS A 67 3.10 18.40 11.85
CA LYS A 67 3.38 18.16 10.43
C LYS A 67 4.85 18.46 10.08
N LYS A 68 5.43 19.52 10.64
CA LYS A 68 6.87 19.82 10.51
C LYS A 68 7.76 18.77 11.19
N GLN A 69 7.32 18.19 12.30
CA GLN A 69 8.04 17.07 12.94
C GLN A 69 7.94 15.76 12.14
N MET A 70 7.03 15.65 11.18
CA MET A 70 6.92 14.52 10.24
C MET A 70 7.69 14.73 8.93
N ASP A 71 8.29 15.91 8.71
CA ASP A 71 9.16 16.24 7.58
C ASP A 71 10.49 15.45 7.50
N PRO A 72 11.11 14.90 8.58
CA PRO A 72 12.31 14.07 8.43
C PRO A 72 12.04 12.75 7.70
N LEU A 73 10.78 12.40 7.42
CA LEU A 73 10.47 11.25 6.57
C LEU A 73 10.80 11.52 5.10
N HIS A 74 10.88 12.78 4.64
CA HIS A 74 11.28 13.08 3.27
C HIS A 74 12.76 12.76 3.03
N GLU A 75 13.63 13.10 3.99
CA GLU A 75 15.08 12.83 3.93
C GLU A 75 15.37 11.33 3.97
N ILE A 76 14.67 10.59 4.85
CA ILE A 76 14.80 9.12 4.94
C ILE A 76 14.29 8.44 3.66
N VAL A 77 13.22 8.95 3.04
CA VAL A 77 12.67 8.41 1.78
C VAL A 77 13.62 8.67 0.61
N GLU A 78 14.26 9.84 0.55
CA GLU A 78 15.22 10.18 -0.50
C GLU A 78 16.48 9.29 -0.41
N GLU A 79 17.05 9.13 0.79
CA GLU A 79 18.19 8.24 1.03
C GLU A 79 17.86 6.76 0.70
N THR A 80 16.69 6.28 1.16
CA THR A 80 16.21 4.92 0.87
C THR A 80 16.00 4.70 -0.63
N SER A 81 15.49 5.70 -1.35
CA SER A 81 15.24 5.59 -2.80
C SER A 81 16.53 5.44 -3.61
N GLY A 82 17.63 6.09 -3.18
CA GLY A 82 18.95 5.95 -3.78
C GLY A 82 19.51 4.53 -3.62
N THR A 83 19.48 4.00 -2.40
CA THR A 83 19.97 2.64 -2.12
C THR A 83 19.18 1.55 -2.87
N LEU A 84 17.86 1.70 -2.97
CA LEU A 84 17.02 0.75 -3.71
C LEU A 84 17.28 0.77 -5.23
N ARG A 85 17.60 1.95 -5.79
CA ARG A 85 17.95 2.12 -7.21
C ARG A 85 19.26 1.42 -7.55
N ASP A 86 20.27 1.55 -6.70
CA ASP A 86 21.58 0.93 -6.88
C ASP A 86 21.48 -0.60 -6.81
N PHE A 87 20.73 -1.11 -5.83
CA PHE A 87 20.45 -2.54 -5.70
C PHE A 87 19.70 -3.11 -6.91
N ALA A 88 18.72 -2.36 -7.45
CA ALA A 88 17.98 -2.76 -8.64
C ALA A 88 18.87 -2.82 -9.90
N ASN A 89 19.85 -1.92 -10.02
CA ASN A 89 20.81 -1.92 -11.12
C ASN A 89 21.79 -3.11 -11.01
N GLU A 90 22.27 -3.41 -9.81
CA GLU A 90 23.17 -4.54 -9.55
C GLU A 90 22.49 -5.89 -9.81
N THR A 91 21.21 -6.00 -9.43
CA THR A 91 20.37 -7.18 -9.70
C THR A 91 20.15 -7.37 -11.21
N ASN A 92 19.84 -6.30 -11.95
CA ASN A 92 19.67 -6.38 -13.41
C ASN A 92 20.96 -6.76 -14.13
N LYS A 93 22.10 -6.23 -13.68
CA LYS A 93 23.41 -6.56 -14.25
C LYS A 93 23.75 -8.04 -14.03
N THR A 94 23.46 -8.56 -12.84
CA THR A 94 23.64 -9.98 -12.50
C THR A 94 22.70 -10.87 -13.31
N ALA A 95 21.42 -10.48 -13.48
CA ALA A 95 20.47 -11.23 -14.30
C ALA A 95 20.88 -11.31 -15.78
N GLN A 96 21.41 -10.22 -16.34
CA GLN A 96 21.91 -10.22 -17.73
C GLN A 96 23.18 -11.05 -17.93
N GLU A 97 23.99 -11.23 -16.89
CA GLU A 97 25.18 -12.08 -16.93
C GLU A 97 24.81 -13.57 -16.90
N ILE A 98 23.73 -13.91 -16.19
CA ILE A 98 23.14 -15.27 -16.17
C ILE A 98 22.48 -15.59 -17.52
N GLU A 99 21.70 -14.66 -18.08
CA GLU A 99 21.00 -14.85 -19.37
C GLU A 99 21.97 -15.06 -20.55
N LYS A 100 23.12 -14.39 -20.54
CA LYS A 100 24.18 -14.58 -21.55
C LYS A 100 24.90 -15.92 -21.45
N THR A 101 24.87 -16.55 -20.28
CA THR A 101 25.47 -17.87 -20.07
C THR A 101 24.54 -18.99 -20.55
N GLU A 102 23.21 -18.80 -20.49
CA GLU A 102 22.21 -19.77 -20.94
C GLU A 102 21.97 -19.79 -22.47
N ALA A 103 22.29 -18.70 -23.19
CA ALA A 103 22.02 -18.56 -24.63
C ALA A 103 22.91 -19.39 -25.57
N ASN A 104 23.92 -20.11 -25.07
CA ASN A 104 24.87 -20.88 -25.91
C ASN A 104 24.58 -22.39 -25.99
N GLU A 105 23.51 -22.90 -25.37
CA GLU A 105 23.25 -24.36 -25.28
C GLU A 105 22.00 -24.88 -26.02
N SER A 106 21.18 -24.05 -26.69
CA SER A 106 19.88 -24.51 -27.26
C SER A 106 19.66 -24.28 -28.76
N GLU A 107 20.72 -24.27 -29.57
CA GLU A 107 20.60 -24.13 -31.04
C GLU A 107 20.56 -25.47 -31.80
N LYS A 108 20.03 -26.56 -31.20
CA LYS A 108 19.94 -27.84 -31.91
C LYS A 108 18.51 -28.38 -32.05
N ASP A 109 17.98 -28.09 -33.24
CA ASP A 109 17.02 -28.87 -34.02
C ASP A 109 15.53 -28.81 -33.61
N GLU A 110 14.92 -27.68 -33.95
CA GLU A 110 13.63 -27.65 -34.67
C GLU A 110 13.71 -28.51 -35.95
N GLN A 111 12.76 -29.42 -36.20
CA GLN A 111 11.80 -29.22 -37.30
C GLN A 111 10.67 -30.28 -37.40
N PRO A 112 9.48 -29.89 -37.93
CA PRO A 112 8.20 -30.59 -37.82
C PRO A 112 7.81 -31.32 -39.12
N ALA A 113 6.84 -32.25 -39.07
CA ALA A 113 6.06 -32.63 -40.26
C ALA A 113 4.76 -33.36 -39.92
N ASN A 114 3.65 -32.62 -40.09
CA ASN A 114 2.34 -32.99 -40.64
C ASN A 114 1.87 -34.46 -40.72
N SER A 115 0.62 -34.67 -40.28
CA SER A 115 -0.33 -35.75 -40.68
C SER A 115 -0.48 -35.82 -42.23
N PRO A 116 -1.14 -36.82 -42.90
CA PRO A 116 -2.25 -37.69 -42.41
C PRO A 116 -2.40 -39.12 -43.03
N LYS A 117 -3.15 -40.02 -42.37
CA LYS A 117 -4.36 -40.72 -42.87
C LYS A 117 -5.00 -41.58 -41.79
#